data_AF-A0A9D5ZQJ4-F1
#
_entry.id   AF-A0A9D5ZQJ4-F1
#
_cell.length_a   1.000
_cell.length_b   1.000
_cell.length_c   1.000
_cell.angle_alpha   90.00
_cell.angle_beta   90.00
_cell.angle_gamma   90.00
#
_symmetry.space_group_name_H-M   'P 1'
#
loop_
_entity.id
_entity.type
_entity.pdbx_description
1 polymer ?
#
loop_
_entity_poly.entity_id
_entity_poly.type
_entity_poly.pdbx_seq_one_letter_code
_entity_poly.pdbx_strand_id
1 'polypeptide(L)'
;MSLVLVTVNKGHIHNVKFYDNVSLALEEFATYVKSMNLNEADAAVYDSDGVIANAKDILKISQQSIDEAVKEIIDAKKKEIIYIIANPVHSLGFLNIGIYEPIGYKDPIEALIALEKLRNKQGIHIKLYRAELVDSPVMKRDRLEKDNIKKNRVDFEYPIVEEYLS
;
A
#
# COMPACT_ATOMS: atom_id res chain seq x y z
N MET A 1 1.16 1.98 -5.03
CA MET A 1 0.16 1.14 -5.74
C MET A 1 -1.12 1.97 -5.89
N SER A 2 -1.63 2.20 -7.10
CA SER A 2 -2.85 3.01 -7.33
C SER A 2 -4.09 2.14 -7.42
N LEU A 3 -5.05 2.37 -6.54
CA LEU A 3 -6.39 1.80 -6.59
C LEU A 3 -7.28 2.66 -7.46
N VAL A 4 -8.24 2.05 -8.17
CA VAL A 4 -9.14 2.78 -9.06
C VAL A 4 -10.59 2.45 -8.73
N LEU A 5 -11.38 3.45 -8.36
CA LEU A 5 -12.83 3.36 -8.35
C LEU A 5 -13.37 3.81 -9.70
N VAL A 6 -14.08 2.91 -10.39
CA VAL A 6 -14.81 3.19 -11.62
C VAL A 6 -16.30 3.14 -11.31
N THR A 7 -17.04 4.18 -11.69
CA THR A 7 -18.50 4.17 -11.65
C THR A 7 -19.06 4.27 -13.06
N VAL A 8 -20.15 3.56 -13.31
CA VAL A 8 -20.83 3.47 -14.61
C VAL A 8 -22.27 3.91 -14.42
N ASN A 9 -22.81 4.66 -15.39
CA ASN A 9 -24.22 5.02 -15.45
C ASN A 9 -24.72 4.91 -16.89
N LYS A 10 -25.84 4.23 -17.09
CA LYS A 10 -26.48 3.91 -18.38
C LYS A 10 -25.51 3.31 -19.41
N GLY A 11 -24.59 2.46 -18.93
CA GLY A 11 -23.59 1.80 -19.78
C GLY A 11 -22.37 2.66 -20.13
N HIS A 12 -22.26 3.87 -19.59
CA HIS A 12 -21.11 4.75 -19.79
C HIS A 12 -20.30 4.90 -18.52
N ILE A 13 -18.97 4.95 -18.64
CA ILE A 13 -18.10 5.34 -17.53
C ILE A 13 -18.48 6.76 -17.12
N HIS A 14 -18.98 6.90 -15.90
CA HIS A 14 -19.41 8.16 -15.35
C HIS A 14 -18.27 8.85 -14.61
N ASN A 15 -17.48 8.10 -13.85
CA ASN A 15 -16.33 8.64 -13.11
C ASN A 15 -15.22 7.59 -12.93
N VAL A 16 -13.98 8.07 -12.84
CA VAL A 16 -12.79 7.29 -12.51
C VAL A 16 -11.97 8.06 -11.48
N LYS A 17 -11.78 7.49 -10.29
CA LYS A 17 -10.99 8.09 -9.22
C LYS A 17 -9.87 7.16 -8.77
N PHE A 18 -8.70 7.75 -8.52
CA PHE A 18 -7.52 7.04 -8.06
C PHE A 18 -7.30 7.25 -6.57
N TYR A 19 -6.85 6.21 -5.87
CA TYR A 19 -6.55 6.24 -4.44
C TYR A 19 -5.24 5.53 -4.13
N ASP A 20 -4.54 5.99 -3.10
CA ASP A 20 -3.36 5.32 -2.55
C ASP A 20 -3.70 4.43 -1.32
N ASN A 21 -4.97 4.43 -0.92
CA ASN A 21 -5.48 3.77 0.28
C ASN A 21 -6.75 2.98 -0.03
N VAL A 22 -6.74 1.69 0.33
CA VAL A 22 -7.85 0.75 0.05
C VAL A 22 -9.11 1.09 0.83
N SER A 23 -8.97 1.54 2.07
CA SER A 23 -10.08 1.94 2.93
C SER A 23 -10.81 3.14 2.32
N LEU A 24 -10.09 4.18 1.88
CA LEU A 24 -10.71 5.35 1.25
C LEU A 24 -11.44 4.98 -0.05
N ALA A 25 -10.82 4.17 -0.91
CA ALA A 25 -11.43 3.72 -2.15
C ALA A 25 -12.72 2.93 -1.89
N LEU A 26 -12.69 2.03 -0.90
CA LEU A 26 -13.79 1.14 -0.57
C LEU A 26 -14.90 1.84 0.23
N GLU A 27 -14.59 2.82 1.08
CA GLU A 27 -15.57 3.68 1.76
C GLU A 27 -16.34 4.56 0.78
N GLU A 28 -15.66 5.15 -0.21
CA GLU A 28 -16.35 5.92 -1.25
C GLU A 28 -17.19 5.00 -2.15
N PHE A 29 -16.66 3.83 -2.51
CA PHE A 29 -17.41 2.78 -3.19
C PHE A 29 -18.68 2.38 -2.43
N ALA A 30 -18.59 2.11 -1.12
CA ALA A 30 -19.73 1.77 -0.28
C ALA A 30 -20.80 2.87 -0.32
N THR A 31 -20.36 4.13 -0.20
CA THR A 31 -21.23 5.31 -0.27
C THR A 31 -21.97 5.38 -1.61
N TYR A 32 -21.26 5.11 -2.70
CA TYR A 32 -21.87 5.08 -4.03
C TYR A 32 -22.87 3.93 -4.18
N VAL A 33 -22.49 2.71 -3.81
CA VAL A 33 -23.35 1.51 -3.92
C VAL A 33 -24.65 1.68 -3.12
N LYS A 34 -24.61 2.34 -1.96
CA LYS A 34 -25.81 2.63 -1.15
C LYS A 34 -26.79 3.61 -1.80
N SER A 35 -26.32 4.50 -2.67
CA SER A 35 -27.11 5.60 -3.24
C SER A 35 -27.42 5.43 -4.73
N MET A 36 -26.79 4.47 -5.40
CA MET A 36 -26.93 4.28 -6.85
C MET A 36 -28.28 3.65 -7.25
N ASN A 37 -28.70 3.90 -8.49
CA ASN A 37 -29.82 3.21 -9.10
C ASN A 37 -29.36 1.88 -9.70
N LEU A 38 -29.80 0.76 -9.12
CA LEU A 38 -29.37 -0.60 -9.50
C LEU A 38 -29.62 -0.99 -10.96
N ASN A 39 -30.58 -0.35 -11.62
CA ASN A 39 -30.92 -0.66 -13.02
C ASN A 39 -30.06 0.14 -14.01
N GLU A 40 -29.54 1.28 -13.58
CA GLU A 40 -28.85 2.23 -14.44
C GLU A 40 -27.36 2.32 -14.13
N ALA A 41 -26.95 2.00 -12.90
CA ALA A 41 -25.59 2.24 -12.42
C ALA A 41 -24.89 0.96 -11.96
N ASP A 42 -23.56 1.00 -12.06
CA ASP A 42 -22.67 -0.04 -11.56
C ASP A 42 -21.38 0.62 -11.03
N ALA A 43 -20.62 -0.10 -10.20
CA ALA A 43 -19.34 0.38 -9.70
C ALA A 43 -18.39 -0.78 -9.41
N ALA A 44 -17.10 -0.53 -9.57
CA ALA A 44 -16.06 -1.46 -9.20
C ALA A 44 -14.78 -0.75 -8.74
N VAL A 45 -14.10 -1.37 -7.78
CA VAL A 45 -12.77 -0.97 -7.29
C VAL A 45 -11.75 -1.97 -7.80
N TYR A 46 -10.65 -1.46 -8.34
CA TYR A 46 -9.55 -2.23 -8.92
C TYR A 46 -8.23 -1.93 -8.21
N ASP A 47 -7.35 -2.93 -8.14
CA ASP A 47 -5.91 -2.79 -7.88
C ASP A 47 -5.09 -3.29 -9.08
N SER A 48 -3.78 -3.42 -8.90
CA SER A 48 -2.87 -3.99 -9.91
C SER A 48 -3.17 -5.45 -10.23
N ASP A 49 -3.83 -6.17 -9.33
CA ASP A 49 -4.08 -7.61 -9.42
C ASP A 49 -5.47 -7.90 -9.98
N GLY A 50 -6.34 -6.90 -10.05
CA GLY A 50 -7.64 -6.96 -10.71
C GLY A 50 -8.77 -6.31 -9.91
N VAL A 51 -9.97 -6.87 -10.01
CA VAL A 51 -11.15 -6.37 -9.27
C VAL A 51 -11.00 -6.73 -7.78
N ILE A 52 -11.07 -5.71 -6.92
CA ILE A 52 -11.15 -5.89 -5.47
C ILE A 52 -12.60 -6.04 -5.02
N ALA A 53 -13.48 -5.20 -5.57
CA ALA A 53 -14.90 -5.19 -5.24
C ALA A 53 -15.70 -4.75 -6.45
N ASN A 54 -16.89 -5.31 -6.66
CA ASN A 54 -17.88 -4.76 -7.57
C ASN A 54 -19.25 -4.71 -6.89
N ALA A 55 -20.09 -3.81 -7.37
CA ALA A 55 -21.37 -3.51 -6.74
C ALA A 55 -22.30 -4.72 -6.71
N LYS A 56 -22.35 -5.51 -7.79
CA LYS A 56 -23.25 -6.67 -7.89
C LYS A 56 -22.90 -7.76 -6.90
N ASP A 57 -21.61 -8.05 -6.74
CA ASP A 57 -21.16 -9.07 -5.81
C ASP A 57 -21.36 -8.61 -4.37
N ILE A 58 -21.05 -7.35 -4.07
CA ILE A 58 -21.30 -6.75 -2.75
C ILE A 58 -22.78 -6.83 -2.39
N LEU A 59 -23.68 -6.45 -3.30
CA LEU A 59 -25.12 -6.48 -3.05
C LEU A 59 -25.69 -7.90 -2.88
N LYS A 60 -25.08 -8.90 -3.54
CA LYS A 60 -25.46 -10.31 -3.36
C LYS A 60 -24.96 -10.88 -2.03
N ILE A 61 -23.76 -10.49 -1.62
CA ILE A 61 -23.10 -10.97 -0.40
C ILE A 61 -23.68 -10.27 0.83
N SER A 62 -24.01 -8.98 0.73
CA SER A 62 -24.53 -8.17 1.84
C SER A 62 -26.00 -8.51 2.15
N GLN A 63 -26.25 -9.68 2.73
CA GLN A 63 -27.56 -10.00 3.31
C GLN A 63 -27.86 -9.15 4.56
N GLN A 64 -26.83 -8.55 5.17
CA GLN A 64 -26.91 -7.78 6.43
C GLN A 64 -26.53 -6.30 6.27
N SER A 65 -25.37 -5.99 5.69
CA SER A 65 -24.93 -4.61 5.47
C SER A 65 -23.82 -4.48 4.43
N ILE A 66 -23.88 -3.44 3.58
CA ILE A 66 -22.80 -3.10 2.63
C ILE A 66 -21.52 -2.72 3.39
N ASP A 67 -21.64 -2.05 4.54
CA ASP A 67 -20.47 -1.61 5.31
C ASP A 67 -19.68 -2.78 5.89
N GLU A 68 -20.37 -3.84 6.31
CA GLU A 68 -19.72 -5.04 6.86
C GLU A 68 -18.97 -5.79 5.75
N ALA A 69 -19.60 -5.99 4.59
CA ALA A 69 -18.95 -6.62 3.44
C ALA A 69 -17.71 -5.84 2.97
N VAL A 70 -17.82 -4.51 2.93
CA VAL A 70 -16.68 -3.64 2.59
C VAL A 70 -15.58 -3.72 3.65
N LYS A 71 -15.93 -3.72 4.94
CA LYS A 71 -14.98 -3.84 6.03
C LYS A 71 -14.20 -5.16 5.97
N GLU A 72 -14.86 -6.28 5.67
CA GLU A 72 -14.20 -7.57 5.48
C GLU A 72 -13.17 -7.53 4.35
N ILE A 73 -13.50 -6.88 3.22
CA ILE A 73 -12.56 -6.72 2.11
C ILE A 73 -11.39 -5.82 2.52
N ILE A 74 -11.65 -4.72 3.24
CA ILE A 74 -10.60 -3.85 3.77
C ILE A 74 -9.66 -4.65 4.68
N ASP A 75 -10.21 -5.43 5.60
CA ASP A 75 -9.42 -6.22 6.54
C ASP A 75 -8.66 -7.36 5.85
N ALA A 76 -9.22 -7.98 4.80
CA ALA A 76 -8.52 -8.96 3.97
C ALA A 76 -7.42 -8.35 3.08
N LYS A 77 -7.62 -7.11 2.61
CA LYS A 77 -6.66 -6.36 1.77
C LYS A 77 -5.70 -5.49 2.58
N LYS A 78 -5.80 -5.47 3.92
CA LYS A 78 -4.77 -4.90 4.78
C LYS A 78 -3.49 -5.72 4.61
N LYS A 79 -2.66 -5.32 3.65
CA LYS A 79 -1.21 -5.52 3.80
C LYS A 79 -0.84 -4.83 5.10
N GLU A 80 -0.11 -5.51 5.97
CA GLU A 80 0.31 -4.96 7.25
C GLU A 80 1.11 -3.68 6.99
N ILE A 81 0.47 -2.51 7.16
CA ILE A 81 1.10 -1.23 6.89
C ILE A 81 2.07 -0.96 8.03
N ILE A 82 3.36 -0.94 7.71
CA ILE A 82 4.39 -0.59 8.67
C ILE A 82 4.81 0.85 8.38
N TYR A 83 4.64 1.72 9.36
CA TYR A 83 5.15 3.08 9.33
C TYR A 83 6.57 3.12 9.88
N ILE A 84 7.46 3.85 9.21
CA ILE A 84 8.86 4.00 9.61
C ILE A 84 9.16 5.49 9.71
N ILE A 85 9.89 5.90 10.74
CA ILE A 85 10.37 7.28 10.87
C ILE A 85 11.81 7.32 10.38
N ALA A 86 12.13 8.23 9.48
CA ALA A 86 13.48 8.30 8.91
C ALA A 86 13.98 9.73 8.72
N ASN A 87 15.29 9.86 8.75
CA ASN A 87 16.01 11.03 8.28
C ASN A 87 16.46 10.80 6.82
N PRO A 88 15.80 11.42 5.82
CA PRO A 88 16.15 11.22 4.42
C PRO A 88 17.39 12.00 3.96
N VAL A 89 17.89 12.94 4.77
CA VAL A 89 18.98 13.86 4.42
C VAL A 89 20.21 13.65 5.31
N HIS A 90 20.30 12.52 5.99
CA HIS A 90 21.46 12.19 6.81
C HIS A 90 22.70 11.99 5.91
N SER A 91 23.89 12.32 6.40
CA SER A 91 25.15 12.22 5.64
C SER A 91 25.49 10.79 5.19
N LEU A 92 24.91 9.79 5.86
CA LEU A 92 25.04 8.37 5.53
C LEU A 92 23.91 7.85 4.60
N GLY A 93 23.02 8.73 4.13
CA GLY A 93 21.88 8.38 3.29
C GLY A 93 20.55 8.30 4.05
N PHE A 94 19.63 7.46 3.57
CA PHE A 94 18.32 7.27 4.19
C PHE A 94 18.45 6.46 5.48
N LEU A 95 18.22 7.11 6.62
CA LEU A 95 18.41 6.49 7.92
C LEU A 95 17.08 6.30 8.65
N ASN A 96 16.68 5.05 8.88
CA ASN A 96 15.60 4.73 9.82
C ASN A 96 16.03 5.13 11.24
N ILE A 97 15.19 5.87 11.95
CA ILE A 97 15.45 6.37 13.30
C ILE A 97 14.28 6.10 14.22
N GLY A 98 14.60 5.82 15.48
CA GLY A 98 13.61 5.69 16.55
C GLY A 98 14.09 6.35 17.84
N ILE A 99 13.23 6.35 18.85
CA ILE A 99 13.54 6.96 20.16
C ILE A 99 14.61 6.15 20.90
N TYR A 100 14.51 4.82 20.82
CA TYR A 100 15.45 3.89 21.44
C TYR A 100 16.11 3.02 20.37
N GLU A 101 15.29 2.44 19.50
CA GLU A 101 15.72 1.59 18.39
C GLU A 101 14.93 1.94 17.13
N PRO A 102 15.50 1.76 15.93
CA PRO A 102 14.80 1.96 14.66
C PRO A 102 13.73 0.87 14.47
N ILE A 103 12.48 1.19 14.84
CA ILE A 103 11.35 0.27 14.76
C ILE A 103 10.32 0.73 13.73
N GLY A 104 9.56 -0.23 13.21
CA GLY A 104 8.35 0.02 12.46
C GLY A 104 7.12 0.05 13.38
N TYR A 105 6.12 0.86 13.03
CA TYR A 105 4.87 1.01 13.77
C TYR A 105 3.71 0.47 12.94
N LYS A 106 2.88 -0.40 13.53
CA LYS A 106 1.64 -0.88 12.89
C LYS A 106 0.47 0.09 13.14
N ASP A 107 0.45 0.73 14.30
CA ASP A 107 -0.52 1.77 14.64
C ASP A 107 -0.01 3.15 14.19
N PRO A 108 -0.73 3.86 13.29
CA PRO A 108 -0.36 5.21 12.88
C PRO A 108 -0.37 6.23 14.03
N ILE A 109 -1.18 6.03 15.07
CA ILE A 109 -1.23 6.93 16.23
C ILE A 109 0.09 6.87 17.00
N GLU A 110 0.57 5.67 17.29
CA GLU A 110 1.87 5.47 17.94
C GLU A 110 3.01 6.06 17.10
N ALA A 111 2.95 5.85 15.78
CA ALA A 111 3.94 6.40 14.85
C ALA A 111 3.98 7.94 14.90
N LEU A 112 2.81 8.60 14.94
CA LEU A 112 2.71 10.06 15.03
C LEU A 112 3.20 10.60 16.37
N ILE A 113 2.89 9.92 17.48
CA ILE A 113 3.40 10.28 18.82
C ILE A 113 4.93 10.17 18.85
N ALA A 114 5.50 9.11 18.27
CA ALA A 114 6.95 8.96 18.19
C ALA A 114 7.61 10.02 17.29
N LEU A 115 6.97 10.34 16.16
CA LEU A 115 7.43 11.37 15.23
C LEU A 115 7.47 12.75 15.88
N GLU A 116 6.43 13.11 16.64
CA GLU A 116 6.37 14.37 17.37
C GLU A 116 7.57 14.51 18.33
N LYS A 117 7.81 13.47 19.15
CA LYS A 117 8.94 13.45 20.10
C LYS A 117 10.29 13.60 19.39
N LEU A 118 10.47 12.92 18.25
CA LEU A 118 11.71 12.99 17.48
C LEU A 118 11.89 14.37 16.83
N ARG A 119 10.83 14.94 16.25
CA ARG A 119 10.87 16.27 15.64
C ARG A 119 11.13 17.38 16.66
N ASN A 120 10.61 17.26 17.88
CA ASN A 120 10.93 18.21 18.95
C ASN A 120 12.40 18.20 19.33
N LYS A 121 13.07 17.05 19.24
CA LYS A 121 14.48 16.90 19.61
C LYS A 121 15.46 17.19 18.48
N GLN A 122 15.10 16.81 17.25
CA GLN A 122 16.04 16.77 16.12
C GLN A 122 15.58 17.63 14.93
N GLY A 123 14.31 18.06 14.90
CA GLY A 123 13.77 18.97 13.89
C GLY A 123 12.88 18.31 12.84
N ILE A 124 12.23 19.15 12.03
CA ILE A 124 11.15 18.78 11.08
C ILE A 124 11.62 18.05 9.81
N HIS A 125 12.94 17.93 9.63
CA HIS A 125 13.53 17.21 8.50
C HIS A 125 13.25 15.70 8.60
N ILE A 126 12.98 15.20 9.80
CA ILE A 126 12.51 13.84 10.06
C ILE A 126 11.10 13.67 9.50
N LYS A 127 10.90 12.61 8.71
CA LYS A 127 9.63 12.32 8.04
C LYS A 127 9.11 10.94 8.43
N LEU A 128 7.81 10.78 8.29
CA LEU A 128 7.11 9.50 8.40
C LEU A 128 6.98 8.90 7.00
N TYR A 129 7.35 7.64 6.88
CA TYR A 129 7.24 6.84 5.67
C TYR A 129 6.33 5.64 5.93
N ARG A 130 5.77 5.12 4.86
CA ARG A 130 5.10 3.82 4.85
C ARG A 130 6.03 2.84 4.13
N ALA A 131 6.35 1.73 4.79
CA ALA A 131 7.10 0.65 4.18
C ALA A 131 6.20 -0.12 3.23
N GLU A 132 6.73 -0.41 2.05
CA GLU A 132 6.15 -1.37 1.11
C GLU A 132 7.10 -2.55 1.01
N LEU A 133 6.56 -3.76 1.19
CA LEU A 133 7.33 -4.98 1.00
C LEU A 133 7.70 -5.08 -0.49
N VAL A 134 8.96 -5.38 -0.76
CA VAL A 134 9.39 -5.78 -2.10
C VAL A 134 9.02 -7.25 -2.26
N ASP A 135 8.00 -7.53 -3.07
CA ASP A 135 7.46 -8.87 -3.30
C ASP A 135 7.69 -9.37 -4.74
N SER A 136 8.56 -8.68 -5.48
CA SER A 136 8.90 -9.00 -6.86
C SER A 136 10.37 -8.74 -7.17
N PRO A 137 10.91 -9.35 -8.25
CA PRO A 137 12.29 -9.12 -8.67
C PRO A 137 12.59 -7.65 -8.95
N VAL A 138 13.69 -7.15 -8.38
CA VAL A 138 14.17 -5.77 -8.57
C VAL A 138 15.44 -5.70 -9.41
N MET A 139 16.06 -6.83 -9.70
CA MET A 139 17.32 -6.92 -10.43
C MET A 139 17.35 -8.14 -11.34
N LYS A 140 18.09 -8.06 -12.45
CA LYS A 140 18.41 -9.24 -13.27
C LYS A 140 19.62 -9.97 -12.70
N ARG A 141 19.55 -11.29 -12.62
CA ARG A 141 20.66 -12.11 -12.08
C ARG A 141 21.98 -11.85 -12.82
N ASP A 142 21.96 -11.91 -14.15
CA ASP A 142 23.15 -11.67 -15.00
C ASP A 142 23.82 -10.31 -14.74
N ARG A 143 23.02 -9.29 -14.37
CA ARG A 143 23.55 -7.95 -14.08
C ARG A 143 24.26 -7.94 -12.73
N LEU A 144 23.71 -8.60 -11.74
CA LEU A 144 24.32 -8.73 -10.41
C LEU A 144 25.62 -9.55 -10.48
N GLU A 145 25.63 -10.65 -11.25
CA GLU A 145 26.82 -11.48 -11.47
C GLU A 145 27.96 -10.68 -12.12
N LYS A 146 27.67 -9.93 -13.18
CA LYS A 146 28.66 -9.05 -13.83
C LYS A 146 29.23 -8.00 -12.88
N ASP A 147 28.40 -7.40 -12.04
CA ASP A 147 28.86 -6.41 -11.04
C ASP A 147 29.73 -7.05 -9.95
N ASN A 148 29.35 -8.25 -9.47
CA ASN A 148 30.12 -9.00 -8.49
C ASN A 148 31.51 -9.39 -9.01
N ILE A 149 31.61 -9.88 -10.25
CA ILE A 149 32.90 -10.16 -10.91
C ILE A 149 33.74 -8.88 -10.98
N LYS A 150 33.15 -7.76 -11.43
CA LYS A 150 33.85 -6.48 -11.55
C LYS A 150 34.37 -5.96 -10.20
N LYS A 151 33.65 -6.23 -9.11
CA LYS A 151 34.00 -5.81 -7.74
C LYS A 151 34.78 -6.86 -6.95
N ASN A 152 35.17 -7.97 -7.60
CA ASN A 152 35.87 -9.09 -6.97
C ASN A 152 35.14 -9.66 -5.74
N ARG A 153 33.80 -9.73 -5.80
CA ARG A 153 32.94 -10.34 -4.77
C ARG A 153 32.71 -11.80 -5.15
N VAL A 154 33.46 -12.70 -4.51
CA VAL A 154 33.53 -14.13 -4.85
C VAL A 154 32.67 -15.01 -3.94
N ASP A 155 32.17 -14.46 -2.84
CA ASP A 155 31.43 -15.13 -1.76
C ASP A 155 29.94 -14.74 -1.71
N PHE A 156 29.39 -14.24 -2.83
CA PHE A 156 27.99 -13.83 -2.86
C PHE A 156 27.04 -15.03 -2.94
N GLU A 157 26.21 -15.21 -1.91
CA GLU A 157 25.22 -16.30 -1.82
C GLU A 157 23.89 -15.94 -2.50
N TYR A 158 23.80 -16.15 -3.81
CA TYR A 158 22.57 -15.90 -4.58
C TYR A 158 21.28 -16.54 -4.03
N PRO A 159 21.29 -17.79 -3.51
CA PRO A 159 20.05 -18.41 -3.03
C PRO A 159 19.36 -17.67 -1.87
N ILE A 160 20.08 -16.83 -1.12
CA ILE A 160 19.52 -16.05 0.01
C ILE A 160 18.66 -14.87 -0.48
N VAL A 161 18.81 -14.45 -1.74
CA VAL A 161 18.15 -13.27 -2.31
C VAL A 161 17.44 -13.58 -3.63
N GLU A 162 17.21 -14.86 -3.91
CA GLU A 162 16.73 -15.31 -5.22
C GLU A 162 15.34 -14.74 -5.56
N GLU A 163 14.48 -14.53 -4.55
CA GLU A 163 13.15 -13.94 -4.74
C GLU A 163 13.19 -12.50 -5.30
N TYR A 164 14.33 -11.82 -5.20
CA TYR A 164 14.54 -10.45 -5.70
C TYR A 164 15.22 -10.41 -7.07
N LEU A 165 15.50 -11.58 -7.68
CA LEU A 165 16.22 -11.71 -8.95
C LEU A 165 15.30 -12.26 -10.05
N SER A 166 15.42 -11.64 -11.24
CA SER A 166 14.78 -12.06 -12.50
C SER A 166 15.78 -12.61 -13.50
#